data_AF-A0A094I7Q8-F1
#
_entry.id   AF-A0A094I7Q8-F1
#
_cell.length_a   1.000
_cell.length_b   1.000
_cell.length_c   1.000
_cell.angle_alpha   90.00
_cell.angle_beta   90.00
_cell.angle_gamma   90.00
#
_symmetry.space_group_name_H-M   'P 1'
#
loop_
_entity.id
_entity.type
_entity.pdbx_description
1 polymer ?
#
loop_
_entity_poly.entity_id
_entity_poly.type
_entity_poly.pdbx_seq_one_letter_code
_entity_poly.pdbx_strand_id
1 'polypeptide(L)'
;MAPGEGSSFGTRLAKAFRPKASSKLQKRPRPSASASTLAEASGSPQYEIRSPSPIYHKESVIDSQLGENLDHTALLHSLVYDDEVYDEQHLSRTTGIACHPKDHTLSKIPLPIWDAVLEYLTPFDAASLAFTTKGLLWRLGLRPWQALNHPENHQYKIQFLLTMDGYLPNHLLCFLCASYHYRIHHGSETLKPAATHNPLYKCPKAFDLPFPRTRITPRRNLPFSFVQLVTRAKRYGPAYGIPVESLVRRWKEDHWTHQSQFAIINGHLHMRVSSSCYAEPGLTQSEVRLLLFSRDDYSPYFSACAHWRDGMLMELCKCALSHIPKPADSMGQKVKDKLHQRHYDPRSIVTLCESCRPMRRCPDCPSEYLIELKNMEDRPTNSFKRAISVTRWCDLGDGLTPMSPEWAACNGELGKYDSFGAIGGRAISGMFEAHFTKEHIPGQRILNLNPRAERHSHDDPNWY
;
A
#
# COMPACT_ATOMS: atom_id res chain seq x y z
N MET A 1 64.78 -43.59 21.78
CA MET A 1 64.62 -42.12 21.93
C MET A 1 63.16 -41.83 22.19
N ALA A 2 62.84 -41.33 23.38
CA ALA A 2 61.54 -40.84 23.79
C ALA A 2 61.45 -39.31 23.50
N PRO A 3 60.34 -38.60 23.83
CA PRO A 3 59.03 -38.62 23.16
C PRO A 3 58.44 -37.18 23.01
N GLY A 4 57.16 -37.04 22.65
CA GLY A 4 56.38 -35.79 22.79
C GLY A 4 55.08 -35.83 21.97
N GLU A 5 54.02 -36.45 22.48
CA GLU A 5 52.91 -35.86 23.28
C GLU A 5 51.78 -35.27 22.42
N GLY A 6 50.60 -35.90 22.53
CA GLY A 6 49.34 -35.44 21.99
C GLY A 6 48.63 -34.46 22.91
N SER A 7 47.74 -33.64 22.34
CA SER A 7 46.84 -32.78 23.09
C SER A 7 45.60 -32.43 22.27
N SER A 8 44.46 -32.48 22.94
CA SER A 8 43.09 -32.57 22.44
C SER A 8 42.50 -31.22 22.00
N PHE A 9 41.57 -31.29 21.04
CA PHE A 9 40.85 -30.18 20.40
C PHE A 9 39.79 -29.48 21.29
N GLY A 10 39.93 -29.51 22.61
CA GLY A 10 38.92 -29.09 23.58
C GLY A 10 39.01 -27.65 24.12
N THR A 11 40.03 -26.87 23.76
CA THR A 11 40.35 -25.61 24.52
C THR A 11 40.51 -24.34 23.69
N ARG A 12 40.03 -24.31 22.42
CA ARG A 12 40.11 -23.11 21.57
C ARG A 12 38.80 -22.35 21.31
N LEU A 13 37.68 -22.71 21.94
CA LEU A 13 36.39 -22.01 21.78
C LEU A 13 35.85 -21.30 23.03
N ALA A 14 36.66 -21.09 24.06
CA ALA A 14 36.24 -20.42 25.31
C ALA A 14 36.76 -18.98 25.48
N LYS A 15 37.25 -18.31 24.43
CA LYS A 15 37.76 -16.92 24.50
C LYS A 15 37.16 -15.91 23.52
N ALA A 16 36.09 -16.26 22.78
CA ALA A 16 35.50 -15.37 21.78
C ALA A 16 34.26 -14.58 22.25
N PHE A 17 33.74 -14.80 23.47
CA PHE A 17 32.57 -14.08 23.99
C PHE A 17 32.85 -13.47 25.37
N ARG A 18 33.39 -12.25 25.38
CA ARG A 18 33.27 -11.32 26.51
C ARG A 18 32.70 -9.99 26.01
N PRO A 19 31.65 -9.44 26.66
CA PRO A 19 31.11 -8.14 26.30
C PRO A 19 32.04 -7.01 26.77
N LYS A 20 32.35 -6.05 25.89
CA LYS A 20 33.08 -4.83 26.25
C LYS A 20 32.15 -3.84 26.95
N ALA A 21 32.66 -3.25 28.02
CA ALA A 21 31.96 -2.31 28.89
C ALA A 21 31.62 -0.98 28.17
N SER A 22 30.46 -0.45 28.56
CA SER A 22 29.90 0.86 28.21
C SER A 22 30.87 2.01 28.57
N SER A 23 31.23 2.84 27.59
CA SER A 23 31.81 4.17 27.86
C SER A 23 30.69 5.21 27.90
N LYS A 24 30.49 5.83 29.06
CA LYS A 24 29.59 6.97 29.27
C LYS A 24 30.13 8.20 28.53
N LEU A 25 29.37 8.72 27.56
CA LEU A 25 29.60 10.03 26.96
C LEU A 25 29.15 11.12 27.94
N GLN A 26 30.10 11.96 28.37
CA GLN A 26 29.87 13.09 29.28
C GLN A 26 29.35 14.32 28.53
N LYS A 27 28.36 15.01 29.13
CA LYS A 27 27.87 16.33 28.68
C LYS A 27 28.93 17.41 28.93
N ARG A 28 29.23 18.21 27.91
CA ARG A 28 29.96 19.48 28.07
C ARG A 28 29.07 20.56 28.74
N PRO A 29 29.59 21.35 29.69
CA PRO A 29 28.85 22.44 30.31
C PRO A 29 28.88 23.71 29.44
N ARG A 30 27.81 24.52 29.53
CA ARG A 30 27.73 25.87 28.95
C ARG A 30 28.42 26.88 29.87
N PRO A 31 29.13 27.89 29.34
CA PRO A 31 29.61 29.00 30.13
C PRO A 31 28.49 30.02 30.39
N SER A 32 28.42 30.45 31.65
CA SER A 32 27.64 31.58 32.16
C SER A 32 28.41 32.90 32.00
N ALA A 33 27.74 33.98 31.65
CA ALA A 33 28.17 35.34 31.97
C ALA A 33 26.95 36.21 32.31
N SER A 34 27.13 37.01 33.34
CA SER A 34 26.12 37.73 34.11
C SER A 34 25.95 39.18 33.65
N ALA A 35 24.70 39.62 33.63
CA ALA A 35 24.14 40.95 33.94
C ALA A 35 24.88 42.26 33.61
N SER A 36 24.20 43.11 32.83
CA SER A 36 23.99 44.53 33.15
C SER A 36 22.70 45.07 32.49
N THR A 37 22.13 46.08 33.12
CA THR A 37 20.72 46.51 33.20
C THR A 37 20.23 47.55 32.18
N LEU A 38 18.88 47.65 32.09
CA LEU A 38 17.99 48.79 31.69
C LEU A 38 17.65 49.01 30.20
N ALA A 39 16.39 48.75 29.80
CA ALA A 39 15.27 49.71 29.79
C ALA A 39 14.10 49.18 28.92
N GLU A 40 12.87 49.54 29.29
CA GLU A 40 11.59 49.09 28.73
C GLU A 40 11.37 49.45 27.26
N ALA A 41 10.83 48.48 26.48
CA ALA A 41 9.91 48.76 25.39
C ALA A 41 9.04 47.52 25.12
N SER A 42 7.73 47.72 25.25
CA SER A 42 6.64 46.80 24.96
C SER A 42 6.60 46.40 23.48
N GLY A 43 6.31 45.12 23.20
CA GLY A 43 5.99 44.67 21.83
C GLY A 43 6.22 43.17 21.59
N SER A 44 5.23 42.35 21.89
CA SER A 44 5.16 40.95 21.43
C SER A 44 4.51 40.88 20.04
N PRO A 45 5.15 40.31 18.99
CA PRO A 45 4.44 39.90 17.79
C PRO A 45 3.92 38.48 17.98
N GLN A 46 2.60 38.37 18.20
CA GLN A 46 1.84 37.16 17.90
C GLN A 46 1.89 36.94 16.38
N TYR A 47 2.46 35.83 15.93
CA TYR A 47 2.26 35.37 14.55
C TYR A 47 0.90 34.67 14.47
N GLU A 48 -0.14 35.45 14.19
CA GLU A 48 -1.42 34.93 13.72
C GLU A 48 -1.26 34.38 12.29
N ILE A 49 -1.60 33.10 12.12
CA ILE A 49 -1.81 32.49 10.80
C ILE A 49 -3.17 33.00 10.30
N ARG A 50 -3.15 34.09 9.53
CA ARG A 50 -4.31 34.56 8.77
C ARG A 50 -4.23 34.00 7.36
N SER A 51 -5.17 33.12 7.03
CA SER A 51 -5.51 32.77 5.65
C SER A 51 -5.94 34.04 4.89
N PRO A 52 -5.41 34.37 3.71
CA PRO A 52 -6.04 35.32 2.83
C PRO A 52 -6.92 34.55 1.84
N SER A 53 -8.21 34.44 2.15
CA SER A 53 -9.22 34.44 1.09
C SER A 53 -9.10 35.82 0.41
N PRO A 54 -9.01 35.93 -0.93
CA PRO A 54 -8.99 37.24 -1.56
C PRO A 54 -10.37 37.88 -1.37
N ILE A 55 -10.44 38.85 -0.46
CA ILE A 55 -11.54 39.80 -0.39
C ILE A 55 -11.40 40.67 -1.64
N TYR A 56 -12.29 40.49 -2.61
CA TYR A 56 -12.43 41.43 -3.72
C TYR A 56 -12.92 42.77 -3.15
N HIS A 57 -12.01 43.72 -2.97
CA HIS A 57 -12.38 45.12 -2.86
C HIS A 57 -12.91 45.57 -4.23
N LYS A 58 -14.22 45.75 -4.33
CA LYS A 58 -14.86 46.33 -5.51
C LYS A 58 -14.69 47.85 -5.45
N GLU A 59 -13.48 48.32 -5.71
CA GLU A 59 -13.29 49.74 -6.06
C GLU A 59 -13.67 49.90 -7.52
N SER A 60 -14.83 50.52 -7.75
CA SER A 60 -15.26 50.93 -9.07
C SER A 60 -14.41 52.12 -9.51
N VAL A 61 -13.40 51.87 -10.35
CA VAL A 61 -12.64 52.92 -11.00
C VAL A 61 -13.54 53.52 -12.08
N ILE A 62 -13.91 54.79 -11.92
CA ILE A 62 -14.74 55.53 -12.89
C ILE A 62 -13.80 56.23 -13.86
N ASP A 63 -14.02 56.06 -15.15
CA ASP A 63 -13.26 56.77 -16.18
C ASP A 63 -13.52 58.28 -16.06
N SER A 64 -12.46 59.07 -15.87
CA SER A 64 -12.56 60.51 -15.64
C SER A 64 -12.99 61.31 -16.87
N GLN A 65 -12.98 60.72 -18.07
CA GLN A 65 -13.40 61.39 -19.31
C GLN A 65 -14.80 60.99 -19.76
N LEU A 66 -15.25 59.76 -19.48
CA LEU A 66 -16.54 59.22 -19.97
C LEU A 66 -17.56 58.98 -18.86
N GLY A 67 -17.15 58.97 -17.59
CA GLY A 67 -18.05 58.78 -16.45
C GLY A 67 -18.62 57.37 -16.31
N GLU A 68 -18.16 56.41 -17.11
CA GLU A 68 -18.56 55.01 -17.05
C GLU A 68 -17.71 54.24 -16.02
N ASN A 69 -18.30 53.22 -15.41
CA ASN A 69 -17.58 52.31 -14.51
C ASN A 69 -16.70 51.36 -15.34
N LEU A 70 -15.40 51.34 -15.07
CA LEU A 70 -14.48 50.36 -15.66
C LEU A 70 -14.76 48.98 -15.09
N ASP A 71 -15.50 48.16 -15.84
CA ASP A 71 -15.73 46.76 -15.50
C ASP A 71 -14.54 45.90 -15.92
N HIS A 72 -13.57 45.73 -15.00
CA HIS A 72 -12.42 44.84 -15.20
C HIS A 72 -12.82 43.36 -15.33
N THR A 73 -14.08 43.01 -15.04
CA THR A 73 -14.58 41.64 -15.20
C THR A 73 -14.62 41.25 -16.68
N ALA A 74 -14.94 42.17 -17.60
CA ALA A 74 -14.90 41.92 -19.04
C ALA A 74 -13.49 41.62 -19.56
N LEU A 75 -12.48 42.32 -19.02
CA LEU A 75 -11.06 42.14 -19.36
C LEU A 75 -10.48 40.86 -18.74
N LEU A 76 -11.00 40.42 -17.60
CA LEU A 76 -10.72 39.10 -17.03
C LEU A 76 -11.40 37.98 -17.83
N HIS A 77 -12.60 38.21 -18.36
CA HIS A 77 -13.27 37.25 -19.25
C HIS A 77 -12.57 37.12 -20.61
N SER A 78 -11.91 38.16 -21.13
CA SER A 78 -11.06 38.05 -22.33
C SER A 78 -9.76 37.27 -22.11
N LEU A 79 -9.29 37.12 -20.87
CA LEU A 79 -8.11 36.32 -20.53
C LEU A 79 -8.43 34.83 -20.32
N VAL A 80 -9.71 34.47 -20.18
CA VAL A 80 -10.17 33.09 -19.97
C VAL A 80 -10.45 32.38 -21.31
N TYR A 81 -10.63 33.13 -22.40
CA TYR A 81 -10.75 32.60 -23.77
C TYR A 81 -9.39 32.56 -24.48
N ASP A 82 -8.39 31.92 -23.86
CA ASP A 82 -7.14 31.54 -24.55
C ASP A 82 -7.36 30.26 -25.40
N ASP A 83 -8.52 30.16 -26.06
CA ASP A 83 -8.86 29.12 -27.05
C ASP A 83 -8.15 29.38 -28.40
N GLU A 84 -7.62 30.58 -28.61
CA GLU A 84 -6.90 30.97 -29.83
C GLU A 84 -5.63 30.14 -30.06
N VAL A 85 -4.95 29.68 -29.01
CA VAL A 85 -3.76 28.82 -29.11
C VAL A 85 -4.12 27.42 -29.63
N TYR A 86 -5.31 26.91 -29.28
CA TYR A 86 -5.81 25.63 -29.78
C TYR A 86 -6.24 25.74 -31.24
N ASP A 87 -6.86 26.87 -31.62
CA ASP A 87 -7.32 27.12 -32.99
C ASP A 87 -6.13 27.36 -33.95
N GLU A 88 -5.08 28.07 -33.52
CA GLU A 88 -3.84 28.25 -34.30
C GLU A 88 -3.14 26.91 -34.62
N GLN A 89 -3.12 25.96 -33.67
CA GLN A 89 -2.49 24.64 -33.88
C GLN A 89 -3.30 23.76 -34.84
N HIS A 90 -4.63 23.88 -34.82
CA HIS A 90 -5.52 23.23 -35.77
C HIS A 90 -5.39 23.86 -37.17
N LEU A 91 -5.44 25.18 -37.28
CA LEU A 91 -5.26 25.95 -38.52
C LEU A 91 -3.88 25.73 -39.17
N SER A 92 -2.81 25.60 -38.38
CA SER A 92 -1.44 25.34 -38.86
C SER A 92 -1.34 24.01 -39.64
N ARG A 93 -2.19 23.03 -39.33
CA ARG A 93 -2.26 21.75 -40.06
C ARG A 93 -3.16 21.81 -41.28
N THR A 94 -4.27 22.55 -41.21
CA THR A 94 -5.21 22.69 -42.33
C THR A 94 -4.62 23.55 -43.45
N THR A 95 -3.75 24.51 -43.11
CA THR A 95 -3.13 25.44 -44.07
C THR A 95 -1.69 25.10 -44.43
N GLY A 96 -1.03 24.18 -43.72
CA GLY A 96 0.40 23.89 -43.92
C GLY A 96 1.34 25.05 -43.58
N ILE A 97 0.80 26.17 -43.09
CA ILE A 97 1.58 27.31 -42.61
C ILE A 97 1.91 27.02 -41.17
N ALA A 98 2.99 26.29 -40.98
CA ALA A 98 3.56 26.14 -39.66
C ALA A 98 4.03 27.51 -39.17
N CYS A 99 3.43 27.99 -38.08
CA CYS A 99 3.94 29.11 -37.29
C CYS A 99 5.27 28.68 -36.65
N HIS A 100 6.32 28.62 -37.48
CA HIS A 100 7.65 28.22 -37.08
C HIS A 100 8.38 29.41 -36.47
N PRO A 101 9.03 29.24 -35.31
CA PRO A 101 10.31 29.90 -35.08
C PRO A 101 11.23 29.39 -36.20
N LYS A 102 11.50 30.23 -37.21
CA LYS A 102 12.18 29.84 -38.45
C LYS A 102 13.59 29.24 -38.24
N ASP A 103 14.14 29.34 -37.03
CA ASP A 103 15.54 29.00 -36.72
C ASP A 103 15.76 27.81 -35.77
N HIS A 104 14.75 26.98 -35.50
CA HIS A 104 14.95 25.82 -34.61
C HIS A 104 15.63 24.65 -35.34
N THR A 105 16.71 24.03 -34.83
CA THR A 105 17.44 22.95 -35.51
C THR A 105 16.56 21.78 -35.98
N LEU A 106 15.52 21.44 -35.21
CA LEU A 106 14.54 20.39 -35.54
C LEU A 106 13.67 20.74 -36.75
N SER A 107 13.62 22.01 -37.15
CA SER A 107 12.87 22.49 -38.31
C SER A 107 13.44 22.00 -39.64
N LYS A 108 14.74 21.63 -39.63
CA LYS A 108 15.50 21.14 -40.78
C LYS A 108 15.15 19.70 -41.17
N ILE A 109 14.52 18.95 -40.28
CA ILE A 109 14.14 17.55 -40.53
C ILE A 109 12.76 17.53 -41.22
N PRO A 110 12.64 16.95 -42.43
CA PRO A 110 11.37 16.82 -43.15
C PRO A 110 10.30 16.06 -42.34
N LEU A 111 9.03 16.47 -42.49
CA LEU A 111 7.89 15.81 -41.84
C LEU A 111 7.78 14.31 -42.14
N PRO A 112 8.03 13.80 -43.37
CA PRO A 112 7.96 12.35 -43.63
C PRO A 112 8.96 11.53 -42.81
N ILE A 113 10.10 12.11 -42.41
CA ILE A 113 11.06 11.43 -41.53
C ILE A 113 10.46 11.32 -40.13
N TRP A 114 9.80 12.37 -39.64
CA TRP A 114 9.11 12.32 -38.36
C TRP A 114 7.96 11.31 -38.37
N ASP A 115 7.17 11.25 -39.45
CA ASP A 115 6.12 10.25 -39.60
C ASP A 115 6.71 8.83 -39.54
N ALA A 116 7.81 8.57 -40.26
CA ALA A 116 8.51 7.28 -40.17
C ALA A 116 9.03 6.98 -38.76
N VAL A 117 9.57 7.97 -38.04
CA VAL A 117 9.97 7.77 -36.63
C VAL A 117 8.77 7.39 -35.76
N LEU A 118 7.64 8.07 -35.92
CA LEU A 118 6.42 7.78 -35.15
C LEU A 118 5.89 6.36 -35.39
N GLU A 119 6.06 5.81 -36.60
CA GLU A 119 5.68 4.42 -36.91
C GLU A 119 6.48 3.37 -36.10
N TYR A 120 7.71 3.69 -35.69
CA TYR A 120 8.52 2.81 -34.85
C TYR A 120 8.27 2.98 -33.34
N LEU A 121 7.54 4.03 -32.93
CA LEU A 121 7.31 4.35 -31.52
C LEU A 121 6.00 3.76 -31.02
N THR A 122 5.98 3.36 -29.76
CA THR A 122 4.69 3.06 -29.10
C THR A 122 3.87 4.34 -28.96
N PRO A 123 2.53 4.26 -28.78
CA PRO A 123 1.70 5.44 -28.53
C PRO A 123 2.17 6.26 -27.32
N PHE A 124 2.71 5.60 -26.29
CA PHE A 124 3.33 6.24 -25.14
C PHE A 124 4.59 7.03 -25.51
N ASP A 125 5.51 6.42 -26.26
CA ASP A 125 6.78 7.05 -26.63
C ASP A 125 6.55 8.22 -27.60
N ALA A 126 5.64 8.06 -28.55
CA ALA A 126 5.24 9.11 -29.47
C ALA A 126 4.66 10.34 -28.74
N ALA A 127 3.78 10.11 -27.76
CA ALA A 127 3.21 11.18 -26.95
C ALA A 127 4.25 11.85 -26.04
N SER A 128 5.15 11.06 -25.46
CA SER A 128 6.25 11.55 -24.65
C SER A 128 7.22 12.40 -25.46
N LEU A 129 7.56 11.97 -26.68
CA LEU A 129 8.40 12.71 -27.62
C LEU A 129 7.80 14.07 -27.94
N ALA A 130 6.51 14.12 -28.27
CA ALA A 130 5.79 15.37 -28.52
C ALA A 130 5.76 16.29 -27.29
N PHE A 131 5.72 15.73 -26.08
CA PHE A 131 5.66 16.50 -24.83
C PHE A 131 7.02 17.06 -24.37
N THR A 132 8.14 16.60 -24.91
CA THR A 132 9.48 17.02 -24.44
C THR A 132 9.79 18.50 -24.64
N THR A 133 9.44 19.07 -25.80
CA THR A 133 9.76 20.46 -26.15
C THR A 133 8.65 21.07 -26.99
N LYS A 134 8.48 22.39 -26.88
CA LYS A 134 7.54 23.14 -27.75
C LYS A 134 7.82 22.85 -29.23
N GLY A 135 9.08 22.83 -29.65
CA GLY A 135 9.46 22.58 -31.05
C GLY A 135 8.98 21.22 -31.57
N LEU A 136 9.07 20.16 -30.76
CA LEU A 136 8.56 18.84 -31.12
C LEU A 136 7.04 18.78 -31.09
N LEU A 137 6.40 19.45 -30.13
CA LEU A 137 4.94 19.58 -30.11
C LEU A 137 4.43 20.27 -31.39
N TRP A 138 5.03 21.38 -31.80
CA TRP A 138 4.66 22.07 -33.04
C TRP A 138 4.87 21.20 -34.29
N ARG A 139 5.90 20.35 -34.29
CA ARG A 139 6.23 19.49 -35.44
C ARG A 139 5.34 18.26 -35.53
N LEU A 140 5.13 17.57 -34.42
CA LEU A 140 4.36 16.33 -34.35
C LEU A 140 2.86 16.57 -34.14
N GLY A 141 2.49 17.78 -33.71
CA GLY A 141 1.13 18.21 -33.37
C GLY A 141 0.45 17.32 -32.34
N LEU A 142 -0.88 17.33 -32.35
CA LEU A 142 -1.72 16.59 -31.40
C LEU A 142 -1.95 15.11 -31.78
N ARG A 143 -1.40 14.65 -32.90
CA ARG A 143 -1.62 13.27 -33.43
C ARG A 143 -1.24 12.20 -32.41
N PRO A 144 -0.06 12.25 -31.76
CA PRO A 144 0.31 11.26 -30.75
C PRO A 144 -0.67 11.21 -29.56
N TRP A 145 -1.22 12.35 -29.14
CA TRP A 145 -2.19 12.40 -28.04
C TRP A 145 -3.60 11.97 -28.45
N GLN A 146 -3.99 12.23 -29.70
CA GLN A 146 -5.21 11.65 -30.28
C GLN A 146 -5.11 10.12 -30.32
N ALA A 147 -3.95 9.59 -30.73
CA ALA A 147 -3.69 8.16 -30.73
C ALA A 147 -3.80 7.54 -29.33
N LEU A 148 -3.31 8.22 -28.29
CA LEU A 148 -3.46 7.78 -26.90
C LEU A 148 -4.92 7.73 -26.42
N ASN A 149 -5.82 8.52 -26.99
CA ASN A 149 -7.22 8.54 -26.57
C ASN A 149 -8.04 7.35 -27.10
N HIS A 150 -7.49 6.54 -28.00
CA HIS A 150 -8.14 5.32 -28.43
C HIS A 150 -8.24 4.28 -27.29
N PRO A 151 -9.37 3.56 -27.14
CA PRO A 151 -9.59 2.60 -26.07
C PRO A 151 -8.52 1.51 -25.97
N GLU A 152 -8.02 1.00 -27.11
CA GLU A 152 -6.95 0.00 -27.18
C GLU A 152 -5.62 0.49 -26.58
N ASN A 153 -5.40 1.81 -26.57
CA ASN A 153 -4.19 2.43 -26.06
C ASN A 153 -4.30 2.89 -24.61
N HIS A 154 -5.34 2.43 -23.89
CA HIS A 154 -5.62 2.84 -22.51
C HIS A 154 -4.41 2.64 -21.57
N GLN A 155 -3.69 1.52 -21.71
CA GLN A 155 -2.49 1.25 -20.90
C GLN A 155 -1.35 2.23 -21.21
N TYR A 156 -1.09 2.51 -22.49
CA TYR A 156 -0.10 3.51 -22.92
C TYR A 156 -0.46 4.91 -22.44
N LYS A 157 -1.75 5.25 -22.43
CA LYS A 157 -2.25 6.51 -21.89
C LYS A 157 -1.97 6.62 -20.40
N ILE A 158 -2.22 5.57 -19.61
CA ILE A 158 -1.87 5.54 -18.18
C ILE A 158 -0.37 5.74 -17.99
N GLN A 159 0.47 5.02 -18.74
CA GLN A 159 1.93 5.18 -18.65
C GLN A 159 2.37 6.62 -18.93
N PHE A 160 1.80 7.26 -19.94
CA PHE A 160 2.09 8.67 -20.27
C PHE A 160 1.68 9.59 -19.12
N LEU A 161 0.47 9.41 -18.59
CA LEU A 161 -0.05 10.24 -17.50
C LEU A 161 0.79 10.10 -16.23
N LEU A 162 1.31 8.91 -15.91
CA LEU A 162 2.17 8.70 -14.73
C LEU A 162 3.45 9.55 -14.75
N THR A 163 3.96 9.93 -15.93
CA THR A 163 5.11 10.84 -16.03
C THR A 163 4.81 12.24 -15.49
N MET A 164 3.53 12.62 -15.44
CA MET A 164 3.07 13.94 -14.98
C MET A 164 2.73 13.98 -13.48
N ASP A 165 2.78 12.84 -12.78
CA ASP A 165 2.24 12.72 -11.42
C ASP A 165 2.91 13.65 -10.40
N GLY A 166 4.21 13.91 -10.59
CA GLY A 166 5.00 14.82 -9.76
C GLY A 166 4.67 16.30 -9.93
N TYR A 167 3.96 16.69 -10.99
CA TYR A 167 3.60 18.10 -11.25
C TYR A 167 2.19 18.46 -10.76
N LEU A 168 1.42 17.47 -10.28
CA LEU A 168 -0.01 17.63 -10.01
C LEU A 168 -0.38 17.25 -8.56
N PRO A 169 0.06 18.00 -7.53
CA PRO A 169 -0.17 17.66 -6.11
C PRO A 169 -1.65 17.58 -5.69
N ASN A 170 -2.50 18.39 -6.33
CA ASN A 170 -3.92 18.50 -6.02
C ASN A 170 -4.80 17.55 -6.84
N HIS A 171 -4.20 16.77 -7.75
CA HIS A 171 -4.93 15.84 -8.59
C HIS A 171 -4.50 14.39 -8.33
N LEU A 172 -5.42 13.46 -8.52
CA LEU A 172 -5.15 12.03 -8.53
C LEU A 172 -5.47 11.46 -9.91
N LEU A 173 -4.56 10.64 -10.44
CA LEU A 173 -4.81 9.85 -11.63
C LEU A 173 -5.93 8.83 -11.36
N CYS A 174 -6.95 8.82 -12.21
CA CYS A 174 -7.97 7.79 -12.21
C CYS A 174 -7.67 6.75 -13.29
N PHE A 175 -7.50 5.49 -12.88
CA PHE A 175 -7.22 4.38 -13.80
C PHE A 175 -8.45 3.86 -14.55
N LEU A 176 -9.67 4.34 -14.25
CA LEU A 176 -10.88 3.94 -14.99
C LEU A 176 -11.09 4.77 -16.27
N CYS A 177 -10.81 6.07 -16.20
CA CYS A 177 -10.98 7.00 -17.32
C CYS A 177 -9.66 7.55 -17.85
N ALA A 178 -8.52 7.15 -17.27
CA ALA A 178 -7.18 7.63 -17.61
C ALA A 178 -7.15 9.16 -17.66
N SER A 179 -7.50 9.81 -16.55
CA SER A 179 -7.44 11.27 -16.41
C SER A 179 -7.15 11.67 -14.97
N TYR A 180 -6.53 12.83 -14.80
CA TYR A 180 -6.34 13.45 -13.50
C TYR A 180 -7.63 14.11 -13.03
N HIS A 181 -8.06 13.84 -11.81
CA HIS A 181 -9.18 14.51 -11.17
C HIS A 181 -8.73 15.29 -9.95
N TYR A 182 -9.37 16.43 -9.72
CA TYR A 182 -9.14 17.25 -8.54
C TYR A 182 -9.60 16.51 -7.27
N ARG A 183 -8.77 16.56 -6.22
CA ARG A 183 -9.07 15.95 -4.91
C ARG A 183 -10.16 16.72 -4.19
N ILE A 184 -11.12 16.01 -3.56
CA ILE A 184 -12.24 16.65 -2.85
C ILE A 184 -11.82 17.17 -1.47
N HIS A 185 -11.05 16.37 -0.72
CA HIS A 185 -10.78 16.60 0.71
C HIS A 185 -9.28 16.62 1.01
N HIS A 186 -8.53 17.52 0.36
CA HIS A 186 -7.07 17.58 0.47
C HIS A 186 -6.57 17.56 1.93
N GLY A 187 -5.73 16.57 2.26
CA GLY A 187 -5.09 16.41 3.56
C GLY A 187 -5.99 15.84 4.67
N SER A 188 -7.30 15.75 4.44
CA SER A 188 -8.29 15.21 5.37
C SER A 188 -8.91 13.90 4.88
N GLU A 189 -8.34 13.30 3.83
CA GLU A 189 -8.80 12.03 3.29
C GLU A 189 -8.58 10.90 4.31
N THR A 190 -9.65 10.18 4.63
CA THR A 190 -9.59 9.07 5.59
C THR A 190 -10.21 7.82 4.99
N LEU A 191 -9.54 6.68 5.14
CA LEU A 191 -10.08 5.40 4.70
C LEU A 191 -11.30 5.04 5.56
N LYS A 192 -12.46 4.90 4.91
CA LYS A 192 -13.75 4.52 5.52
C LYS A 192 -14.05 3.03 5.32
N PRO A 193 -14.99 2.45 6.10
CA PRO A 193 -15.53 1.12 5.84
C PRO A 193 -16.10 0.97 4.43
N ALA A 194 -16.09 -0.25 3.87
CA ALA A 194 -16.53 -0.49 2.49
C ALA A 194 -18.01 -0.15 2.24
N ALA A 195 -18.85 -0.18 3.30
CA ALA A 195 -20.25 0.22 3.21
C ALA A 195 -20.45 1.74 3.04
N THR A 196 -19.43 2.56 3.33
CA THR A 196 -19.52 4.01 3.24
C THR A 196 -18.95 4.48 1.90
N HIS A 197 -19.77 5.15 1.09
CA HIS A 197 -19.30 5.84 -0.10
C HIS A 197 -18.30 6.94 0.28
N ASN A 198 -17.05 6.80 -0.14
CA ASN A 198 -15.94 7.67 0.25
C ASN A 198 -15.01 7.96 -0.95
N PRO A 199 -15.51 8.68 -1.97
CA PRO A 199 -14.72 9.02 -3.14
C PRO A 199 -13.67 10.08 -2.79
N LEU A 200 -12.47 9.94 -3.36
CA LEU A 200 -11.41 10.94 -3.23
C LEU A 200 -11.51 12.05 -4.30
N TYR A 201 -12.23 11.75 -5.38
CA TYR A 201 -12.47 12.63 -6.51
C TYR A 201 -13.75 12.20 -7.24
N LYS A 202 -14.31 13.11 -8.04
CA LYS A 202 -15.50 12.86 -8.86
C LYS A 202 -15.06 12.31 -10.23
N CYS A 203 -15.35 11.04 -10.50
CA CYS A 203 -15.10 10.43 -11.80
C CYS A 203 -16.43 10.10 -12.49
N PRO A 204 -16.62 10.45 -13.77
CA PRO A 204 -17.84 10.14 -14.51
C PRO A 204 -18.05 8.63 -14.67
N LYS A 205 -16.96 7.85 -14.83
CA LYS A 205 -17.00 6.38 -14.98
C LYS A 205 -17.15 5.60 -13.66
N ALA A 206 -17.33 6.30 -12.53
CA ALA A 206 -17.42 5.66 -11.22
C ALA A 206 -18.63 4.73 -11.07
N PHE A 207 -19.70 4.97 -11.85
CA PHE A 207 -20.93 4.18 -11.81
C PHE A 207 -20.90 2.96 -12.74
N ASP A 208 -20.06 3.00 -13.78
CA ASP A 208 -20.00 1.94 -14.79
C ASP A 208 -19.06 0.81 -14.38
N LEU A 209 -17.92 1.15 -13.76
CA LEU A 209 -16.85 0.22 -13.45
C LEU A 209 -16.38 0.37 -12.00
N PRO A 210 -16.10 -0.74 -11.30
CA PRO A 210 -15.59 -0.67 -9.94
C PRO A 210 -14.15 -0.14 -9.94
N PHE A 211 -13.84 0.77 -9.02
CA PHE A 211 -12.46 1.19 -8.79
C PHE A 211 -11.57 0.02 -8.35
N PRO A 212 -10.30 -0.02 -8.82
CA PRO A 212 -9.32 -1.02 -8.37
C PRO A 212 -9.18 -1.01 -6.85
N ARG A 213 -9.24 -2.19 -6.24
CA ARG A 213 -9.24 -2.37 -4.79
C ARG A 213 -8.73 -3.75 -4.42
N THR A 214 -7.99 -3.85 -3.31
CA THR A 214 -7.54 -5.13 -2.75
C THR A 214 -8.28 -5.49 -1.49
N ARG A 215 -8.56 -6.78 -1.29
CA ARG A 215 -9.23 -7.29 -0.09
C ARG A 215 -8.29 -7.27 1.11
N ILE A 216 -8.74 -6.64 2.20
CA ILE A 216 -8.09 -6.73 3.52
C ILE A 216 -8.69 -7.91 4.29
N THR A 217 -9.99 -7.92 4.55
CA THR A 217 -10.79 -9.00 5.17
C THR A 217 -12.14 -9.08 4.44
N PRO A 218 -13.09 -9.98 4.79
CA PRO A 218 -14.45 -9.87 4.25
C PRO A 218 -14.97 -8.44 4.44
N ARG A 219 -15.74 -7.94 3.48
CA ARG A 219 -16.40 -6.62 3.53
C ARG A 219 -15.45 -5.42 3.82
N ARG A 220 -14.14 -5.59 3.70
CA ARG A 220 -13.12 -4.54 3.90
C ARG A 220 -12.07 -4.59 2.81
N ASN A 221 -12.04 -3.52 2.02
CA ASN A 221 -11.13 -3.36 0.90
C ASN A 221 -10.27 -2.10 1.06
N LEU A 222 -9.08 -2.12 0.49
CA LEU A 222 -8.21 -0.97 0.32
C LEU A 222 -8.32 -0.51 -1.15
N PRO A 223 -8.97 0.64 -1.43
CA PRO A 223 -8.98 1.21 -2.77
C PRO A 223 -7.58 1.63 -3.20
N PHE A 224 -7.23 1.41 -4.47
CA PHE A 224 -5.91 1.78 -4.99
C PHE A 224 -5.65 3.29 -4.92
N SER A 225 -6.69 4.12 -4.99
CA SER A 225 -6.58 5.56 -4.85
C SER A 225 -6.01 6.00 -3.49
N PHE A 226 -6.24 5.22 -2.42
CA PHE A 226 -5.58 5.43 -1.13
C PHE A 226 -4.12 4.98 -1.12
N VAL A 227 -3.79 3.92 -1.86
CA VAL A 227 -2.40 3.49 -2.09
C VAL A 227 -1.62 4.60 -2.79
N GLN A 228 -2.19 5.15 -3.87
CA GLN A 228 -1.60 6.28 -4.59
C GLN A 228 -1.37 7.48 -3.66
N LEU A 229 -2.32 7.83 -2.79
CA LEU A 229 -2.13 8.94 -1.85
C LEU A 229 -0.94 8.73 -0.91
N VAL A 230 -0.80 7.55 -0.30
CA VAL A 230 0.29 7.31 0.67
C VAL A 230 1.66 7.19 -0.01
N THR A 231 1.73 6.53 -1.17
CA THR A 231 2.99 6.37 -1.91
C THR A 231 3.45 7.70 -2.50
N ARG A 232 2.53 8.52 -3.02
CA ARG A 232 2.84 9.88 -3.48
C ARG A 232 3.25 10.80 -2.35
N ALA A 233 2.59 10.75 -1.18
CA ALA A 233 3.00 11.52 -0.02
C ALA A 233 4.44 11.22 0.41
N LYS A 234 4.84 9.94 0.32
CA LYS A 234 6.23 9.52 0.59
C LYS A 234 7.21 9.93 -0.51
N ARG A 235 6.79 9.89 -1.78
CA ARG A 235 7.64 10.17 -2.95
C ARG A 235 7.88 11.66 -3.17
N TYR A 236 6.85 12.48 -3.06
CA TYR A 236 6.88 13.91 -3.41
C TYR A 236 6.66 14.86 -2.23
N GLY A 237 6.26 14.32 -1.07
CA GLY A 237 6.01 15.10 0.15
C GLY A 237 4.53 15.19 0.54
N PRO A 238 4.22 15.69 1.74
CA PRO A 238 2.89 15.60 2.35
C PRO A 238 1.77 16.29 1.55
N ALA A 239 2.09 17.30 0.74
CA ALA A 239 1.11 17.97 -0.12
C ALA A 239 0.46 17.04 -1.15
N TYR A 240 1.12 15.94 -1.51
CA TYR A 240 0.68 15.01 -2.55
C TYR A 240 -0.24 13.90 -2.04
N GLY A 241 -0.49 13.82 -0.73
CA GLY A 241 -1.42 12.82 -0.21
C GLY A 241 -1.58 12.81 1.30
N ILE A 242 -1.55 11.61 1.89
CA ILE A 242 -1.79 11.39 3.32
C ILE A 242 -0.67 10.52 3.93
N PRO A 243 -0.39 10.63 5.24
CA PRO A 243 0.60 9.78 5.89
C PRO A 243 0.19 8.30 5.90
N VAL A 244 1.16 7.38 5.87
CA VAL A 244 0.88 5.93 5.81
C VAL A 244 0.11 5.42 7.04
N GLU A 245 0.32 6.05 8.19
CA GLU A 245 -0.35 5.78 9.45
C GLU A 245 -1.87 6.01 9.36
N SER A 246 -2.32 6.87 8.43
CA SER A 246 -3.74 7.13 8.21
C SER A 246 -4.51 5.93 7.65
N LEU A 247 -3.83 4.90 7.15
CA LEU A 247 -4.44 3.64 6.69
C LEU A 247 -4.64 2.62 7.81
N VAL A 248 -3.96 2.77 8.95
CA VAL A 248 -3.98 1.83 10.08
C VAL A 248 -5.39 1.75 10.67
N ARG A 249 -5.95 0.55 10.80
CA ARG A 249 -7.30 0.35 11.38
C ARG A 249 -7.30 -0.81 12.37
N ARG A 250 -8.21 -0.72 13.35
CA ARG A 250 -8.65 -1.82 14.20
C ARG A 250 -10.15 -1.93 14.09
N TRP A 251 -10.66 -3.14 13.94
CA TRP A 251 -12.10 -3.39 13.87
C TRP A 251 -12.42 -4.80 14.36
N LYS A 252 -13.70 -5.00 14.65
CA LYS A 252 -14.28 -6.32 14.89
C LYS A 252 -15.26 -6.62 13.78
N GLU A 253 -15.32 -7.88 13.39
CA GLU A 253 -16.22 -8.39 12.37
C GLU A 253 -16.65 -9.79 12.83
N ASP A 254 -17.94 -9.95 13.10
CA ASP A 254 -18.50 -11.12 13.78
C ASP A 254 -17.71 -11.47 15.07
N HIS A 255 -17.18 -12.69 15.17
CA HIS A 255 -16.35 -13.17 16.29
C HIS A 255 -14.85 -12.92 16.10
N TRP A 256 -14.45 -12.24 15.03
CA TRP A 256 -13.05 -11.91 14.74
C TRP A 256 -12.71 -10.47 15.10
N THR A 257 -11.47 -10.28 15.54
CA THR A 257 -10.85 -8.98 15.75
C THR A 257 -9.67 -8.83 14.80
N HIS A 258 -9.57 -7.67 14.16
CA HIS A 258 -8.57 -7.39 13.14
C HIS A 258 -7.79 -6.12 13.46
N GLN A 259 -6.51 -6.12 13.09
CA GLN A 259 -5.65 -4.96 13.08
C GLN A 259 -4.85 -4.93 11.78
N SER A 260 -4.93 -3.82 11.05
CA SER A 260 -4.09 -3.54 9.89
C SER A 260 -2.97 -2.56 10.24
N GLN A 261 -1.80 -2.77 9.66
CA GLN A 261 -0.64 -1.89 9.71
C GLN A 261 -0.03 -1.78 8.33
N PHE A 262 0.59 -0.64 8.05
CA PHE A 262 1.16 -0.32 6.75
C PHE A 262 2.52 0.35 6.92
N ALA A 263 3.44 0.09 6.00
CA ALA A 263 4.74 0.74 5.95
C ALA A 263 5.20 0.87 4.50
N ILE A 264 5.97 1.91 4.21
CA ILE A 264 6.63 2.06 2.91
C ILE A 264 8.10 1.67 3.06
N ILE A 265 8.50 0.58 2.44
CA ILE A 265 9.84 -0.02 2.54
C ILE A 265 10.39 -0.12 1.12
N ASN A 266 11.57 0.46 0.87
CA ASN A 266 12.18 0.50 -0.47
C ASN A 266 11.25 1.02 -1.58
N GLY A 267 10.37 1.98 -1.26
CA GLY A 267 9.40 2.55 -2.21
C GLY A 267 8.13 1.73 -2.41
N HIS A 268 8.02 0.55 -1.80
CA HIS A 268 6.86 -0.33 -1.89
C HIS A 268 5.96 -0.18 -0.67
N LEU A 269 4.65 -0.23 -0.86
CA LEU A 269 3.68 -0.26 0.23
C LEU A 269 3.50 -1.70 0.73
N HIS A 270 3.98 -1.97 1.93
CA HIS A 270 3.72 -3.24 2.60
C HIS A 270 2.54 -3.13 3.55
N MET A 271 1.76 -4.20 3.62
CA MET A 271 0.61 -4.34 4.50
C MET A 271 0.79 -5.55 5.42
N ARG A 272 0.47 -5.36 6.69
CA ARG A 272 0.31 -6.43 7.69
C ARG A 272 -1.11 -6.42 8.22
N VAL A 273 -1.76 -7.57 8.24
CA VAL A 273 -3.09 -7.74 8.85
C VAL A 273 -3.05 -8.89 9.82
N SER A 274 -3.24 -8.60 11.11
CA SER A 274 -3.38 -9.62 12.16
C SER A 274 -4.86 -9.79 12.48
N SER A 275 -5.35 -11.01 12.32
CA SER A 275 -6.73 -11.39 12.62
C SER A 275 -6.72 -12.41 13.74
N SER A 276 -7.63 -12.32 14.71
CA SER A 276 -7.73 -13.29 15.79
C SER A 276 -9.15 -13.49 16.25
N CYS A 277 -9.49 -14.72 16.66
CA CYS A 277 -10.74 -15.05 17.32
C CYS A 277 -10.48 -16.07 18.44
N TYR A 278 -11.38 -16.12 19.43
CA TYR A 278 -11.32 -17.15 20.45
C TYR A 278 -11.67 -18.50 19.84
N ALA A 279 -10.99 -19.55 20.33
CA ALA A 279 -11.18 -20.92 19.87
C ALA A 279 -11.32 -21.83 21.08
N GLU A 280 -12.49 -22.44 21.22
CA GLU A 280 -12.76 -23.43 22.26
C GLU A 280 -12.06 -24.76 21.97
N PRO A 281 -11.72 -25.55 23.00
CA PRO A 281 -11.24 -26.90 22.79
C PRO A 281 -12.36 -27.79 22.24
N GLY A 282 -11.98 -28.79 21.43
CA GLY A 282 -12.90 -29.85 21.09
C GLY A 282 -13.87 -29.59 19.94
N LEU A 283 -13.75 -28.46 19.24
CA LEU A 283 -14.61 -28.09 18.11
C LEU A 283 -14.81 -29.23 17.10
N THR A 284 -16.07 -29.46 16.74
CA THR A 284 -16.47 -30.32 15.62
C THR A 284 -16.04 -29.71 14.28
N GLN A 285 -16.05 -30.52 13.22
CA GLN A 285 -15.70 -30.02 11.87
C GLN A 285 -16.62 -28.86 11.42
N SER A 286 -17.91 -28.92 11.76
CA SER A 286 -18.88 -27.87 11.45
C SER A 286 -18.57 -26.58 12.21
N GLU A 287 -18.23 -26.67 13.49
CA GLU A 287 -17.87 -25.48 14.29
C GLU A 287 -16.55 -24.87 13.82
N VAL A 288 -15.57 -25.68 13.43
CA VAL A 288 -14.33 -25.17 12.82
C VAL A 288 -14.63 -24.41 11.53
N ARG A 289 -15.55 -24.91 10.69
CA ARG A 289 -15.97 -24.21 9.47
C ARG A 289 -16.64 -22.87 9.79
N LEU A 290 -17.59 -22.86 10.71
CA LEU A 290 -18.28 -21.63 11.14
C LEU A 290 -17.32 -20.63 11.81
N LEU A 291 -16.26 -21.11 12.44
CA LEU A 291 -15.24 -20.25 13.03
C LEU A 291 -14.38 -19.57 11.95
N LEU A 292 -14.00 -20.30 10.90
CA LEU A 292 -13.01 -19.85 9.92
C LEU A 292 -13.60 -19.12 8.71
N PHE A 293 -14.81 -19.48 8.27
CA PHE A 293 -15.40 -19.00 7.01
C PHE A 293 -16.58 -18.05 7.23
N SER A 294 -16.56 -16.96 6.47
CA SER A 294 -17.66 -16.02 6.30
C SER A 294 -18.92 -16.74 5.82
N ARG A 295 -20.06 -16.38 6.41
CA ARG A 295 -21.37 -16.95 6.04
C ARG A 295 -21.91 -16.42 4.72
N ASP A 296 -21.39 -15.29 4.23
CA ASP A 296 -21.92 -14.64 3.03
C ASP A 296 -21.30 -15.23 1.75
N ASP A 297 -19.98 -15.33 1.74
CA ASP A 297 -19.18 -15.58 0.53
C ASP A 297 -18.20 -16.75 0.70
N TYR A 298 -18.28 -17.46 1.84
CA TYR A 298 -17.37 -18.55 2.22
C TYR A 298 -15.88 -18.16 2.17
N SER A 299 -15.56 -16.87 2.15
CA SER A 299 -14.17 -16.42 2.25
C SER A 299 -13.70 -16.53 3.71
N PRO A 300 -12.39 -16.70 3.99
CA PRO A 300 -11.92 -16.77 5.36
C PRO A 300 -12.18 -15.43 6.06
N TYR A 301 -12.59 -15.47 7.32
CA TYR A 301 -12.81 -14.24 8.11
C TYR A 301 -11.54 -13.39 8.25
N PHE A 302 -10.37 -14.00 8.17
CA PHE A 302 -9.09 -13.32 8.22
C PHE A 302 -8.59 -12.88 6.83
N SER A 303 -7.49 -12.12 6.82
CA SER A 303 -6.91 -11.61 5.57
C SER A 303 -6.32 -12.72 4.72
N ALA A 304 -6.70 -12.77 3.45
CA ALA A 304 -6.29 -13.77 2.48
C ALA A 304 -6.09 -13.12 1.09
N CYS A 305 -5.08 -13.58 0.34
CA CYS A 305 -4.82 -13.17 -1.06
C CYS A 305 -5.82 -13.88 -1.99
N ALA A 306 -5.91 -13.53 -3.27
CA ALA A 306 -6.80 -14.20 -4.21
C ALA A 306 -6.57 -15.72 -4.33
N HIS A 307 -5.32 -16.18 -4.16
CA HIS A 307 -4.88 -17.57 -4.33
C HIS A 307 -5.04 -18.46 -3.09
N TRP A 308 -5.73 -17.99 -2.05
CA TRP A 308 -5.79 -18.68 -0.76
C TRP A 308 -6.41 -20.08 -0.80
N ARG A 309 -7.21 -20.37 -1.84
CA ARG A 309 -7.87 -21.66 -2.07
C ARG A 309 -6.94 -22.69 -2.68
N ASP A 310 -5.95 -22.23 -3.44
CA ASP A 310 -5.05 -23.07 -4.25
C ASP A 310 -4.08 -23.90 -3.39
N GLY A 311 -4.16 -23.88 -2.07
CA GLY A 311 -3.22 -24.62 -1.24
C GLY A 311 -3.68 -24.80 0.20
N MET A 312 -2.70 -25.03 1.07
CA MET A 312 -2.96 -25.62 2.38
C MET A 312 -3.45 -24.63 3.45
N LEU A 313 -3.78 -23.38 3.12
CA LEU A 313 -4.01 -22.33 4.13
C LEU A 313 -5.07 -22.75 5.15
N MET A 314 -6.21 -23.25 4.65
CA MET A 314 -7.32 -23.65 5.50
C MET A 314 -7.04 -24.96 6.23
N GLU A 315 -6.36 -25.92 5.60
CA GLU A 315 -5.92 -27.16 6.25
C GLU A 315 -4.99 -26.89 7.44
N LEU A 316 -4.08 -25.93 7.28
CA LEU A 316 -3.14 -25.54 8.33
C LEU A 316 -3.84 -24.82 9.49
N CYS A 317 -4.84 -23.98 9.20
CA CYS A 317 -5.70 -23.37 10.24
C CYS A 317 -6.50 -24.44 11.00
N LYS A 318 -7.09 -25.42 10.29
CA LYS A 318 -7.80 -26.56 10.91
C LYS A 318 -6.83 -27.41 11.76
N CYS A 319 -5.63 -27.66 11.27
CA CYS A 319 -4.58 -28.37 12.00
C CYS A 319 -4.17 -27.60 13.26
N ALA A 320 -3.97 -26.28 13.17
CA ALA A 320 -3.67 -25.46 14.34
C ALA A 320 -4.75 -25.59 15.41
N LEU A 321 -6.03 -25.45 15.06
CA LEU A 321 -7.15 -25.60 15.99
C LEU A 321 -7.20 -26.99 16.66
N SER A 322 -6.80 -28.04 15.94
CA SER A 322 -6.75 -29.41 16.49
C SER A 322 -5.71 -29.59 17.61
N HIS A 323 -4.73 -28.69 17.72
CA HIS A 323 -3.74 -28.70 18.80
C HIS A 323 -4.26 -28.13 20.12
N ILE A 324 -5.44 -27.50 20.13
CA ILE A 324 -6.02 -26.97 21.37
C ILE A 324 -6.37 -28.16 22.30
N PRO A 325 -5.75 -28.27 23.48
CA PRO A 325 -5.95 -29.41 24.37
C PRO A 325 -7.41 -29.51 24.81
N LYS A 326 -8.00 -30.71 24.69
CA LYS A 326 -9.36 -30.98 25.17
C LYS A 326 -9.34 -31.31 26.67
N PRO A 327 -10.28 -30.78 27.47
CA PRO A 327 -10.48 -31.29 28.82
C PRO A 327 -10.89 -32.77 28.75
N ALA A 328 -10.50 -33.55 29.77
CA ALA A 328 -10.83 -34.96 29.84
C ALA A 328 -12.34 -35.14 30.07
N ASP A 329 -13.06 -35.62 29.06
CA ASP A 329 -14.52 -35.79 29.14
C ASP A 329 -14.93 -37.13 29.79
N SER A 330 -14.12 -38.18 29.67
CA SER A 330 -14.44 -39.52 30.20
C SER A 330 -13.82 -39.79 31.58
N MET A 331 -14.53 -40.54 32.44
CA MET A 331 -14.01 -41.00 33.73
C MET A 331 -12.71 -41.81 33.58
N GLY A 332 -12.58 -42.60 32.50
CA GLY A 332 -11.38 -43.37 32.19
C GLY A 332 -10.18 -42.49 31.84
N GLN A 333 -10.36 -41.43 31.05
CA GLN A 333 -9.30 -40.44 30.79
C GLN A 333 -8.89 -39.73 32.07
N LYS A 334 -9.84 -39.28 32.89
CA LYS A 334 -9.54 -38.59 34.17
C LYS A 334 -8.69 -39.45 35.11
N VAL A 335 -8.92 -40.76 35.15
CA VAL A 335 -8.11 -41.72 35.93
C VAL A 335 -6.73 -41.90 35.30
N LYS A 336 -6.64 -42.05 33.97
CA LYS A 336 -5.35 -42.15 33.26
C LYS A 336 -4.51 -40.88 33.43
N ASP A 337 -5.13 -39.72 33.34
CA ASP A 337 -4.48 -38.42 33.47
C ASP A 337 -3.99 -38.20 34.90
N LYS A 338 -4.77 -38.60 35.92
CA LYS A 338 -4.32 -38.63 37.31
C LYS A 338 -3.13 -39.60 37.51
N LEU A 339 -3.16 -40.77 36.90
CA LEU A 339 -2.08 -41.76 37.01
C LEU A 339 -0.77 -41.28 36.37
N HIS A 340 -0.85 -40.53 35.25
CA HIS A 340 0.30 -39.96 34.56
C HIS A 340 0.64 -38.52 34.99
N GLN A 341 0.01 -38.00 36.05
CA GLN A 341 0.15 -36.61 36.52
C GLN A 341 -0.09 -35.54 35.43
N ARG A 342 -0.90 -35.87 34.42
CA ARG A 342 -1.28 -34.94 33.35
C ARG A 342 -2.44 -34.09 33.82
N HIS A 343 -2.14 -32.97 34.46
CA HIS A 343 -3.14 -31.98 34.81
C HIS A 343 -3.50 -31.14 33.58
N TYR A 344 -4.80 -31.07 33.27
CA TYR A 344 -5.29 -30.13 32.26
C TYR A 344 -5.08 -28.69 32.78
N ASP A 345 -4.13 -27.99 32.19
CA ASP A 345 -3.93 -26.56 32.43
C ASP A 345 -4.54 -25.75 31.28
N PRO A 346 -5.64 -25.00 31.51
CA PRO A 346 -6.22 -24.13 30.51
C PRO A 346 -5.29 -22.97 30.11
N ARG A 347 -4.26 -22.67 30.92
CA ARG A 347 -3.28 -21.59 30.66
C ARG A 347 -2.00 -22.09 29.99
N SER A 348 -1.88 -23.39 29.75
CA SER A 348 -0.71 -23.96 29.06
C SER A 348 -0.52 -23.35 27.66
N ILE A 349 0.74 -23.12 27.31
CA ILE A 349 1.12 -22.65 25.96
C ILE A 349 0.91 -23.82 24.99
N VAL A 350 0.09 -23.60 23.98
CA VAL A 350 -0.14 -24.61 22.93
C VAL A 350 1.02 -24.58 21.95
N THR A 351 1.64 -25.73 21.70
CA THR A 351 2.69 -25.89 20.70
C THR A 351 2.09 -26.43 19.40
N LEU A 352 2.35 -25.73 18.31
CA LEU A 352 1.96 -26.15 16.96
C LEU A 352 2.93 -27.20 16.42
N CYS A 353 2.44 -28.13 15.58
CA CYS A 353 3.28 -29.14 14.94
C CYS A 353 4.14 -28.57 13.80
N GLU A 354 5.05 -29.38 13.27
CA GLU A 354 5.93 -29.02 12.15
C GLU A 354 5.20 -28.64 10.86
N SER A 355 3.93 -29.01 10.71
CA SER A 355 3.11 -28.65 9.54
C SER A 355 2.52 -27.24 9.64
N CYS A 356 1.86 -26.91 10.77
CA CYS A 356 1.13 -25.65 10.94
C CYS A 356 1.92 -24.56 11.67
N ARG A 357 3.06 -24.89 12.30
CA ARG A 357 3.96 -23.92 12.91
C ARG A 357 4.70 -23.03 11.91
N PRO A 358 5.24 -23.52 10.77
CA PRO A 358 6.03 -22.69 9.86
C PRO A 358 5.19 -21.63 9.15
N MET A 359 5.84 -20.55 8.74
CA MET A 359 5.24 -19.55 7.88
C MET A 359 4.99 -20.10 6.47
N ARG A 360 3.96 -19.59 5.80
CA ARG A 360 3.60 -19.99 4.44
C ARG A 360 3.65 -18.81 3.50
N ARG A 361 4.33 -18.95 2.37
CA ARG A 361 4.34 -17.98 1.27
C ARG A 361 3.51 -18.50 0.11
N CYS A 362 2.61 -17.66 -0.38
CA CYS A 362 1.89 -17.93 -1.62
C CYS A 362 2.86 -17.90 -2.81
N PRO A 363 2.91 -18.91 -3.68
CA PRO A 363 3.80 -18.91 -4.83
C PRO A 363 3.38 -17.90 -5.91
N ASP A 364 2.08 -17.56 -5.98
CA ASP A 364 1.49 -16.77 -7.06
C ASP A 364 1.24 -15.29 -6.70
N CYS A 365 1.59 -14.85 -5.50
CA CYS A 365 1.54 -13.43 -5.14
C CYS A 365 2.47 -13.15 -3.97
N PRO A 366 2.84 -11.88 -3.73
CA PRO A 366 3.73 -11.54 -2.62
C PRO A 366 2.96 -11.50 -1.29
N SER A 367 2.44 -12.65 -0.83
CA SER A 367 1.76 -12.81 0.45
C SER A 367 2.38 -13.91 1.30
N GLU A 368 2.56 -13.62 2.59
CA GLU A 368 3.06 -14.53 3.62
C GLU A 368 2.06 -14.63 4.78
N TYR A 369 1.98 -15.82 5.38
CA TYR A 369 1.06 -16.15 6.45
C TYR A 369 1.79 -16.75 7.65
N LEU A 370 1.35 -16.37 8.84
CA LEU A 370 1.73 -16.97 10.11
C LEU A 370 0.47 -17.35 10.88
N ILE A 371 0.42 -18.59 11.36
CA ILE A 371 -0.65 -19.09 12.22
C ILE A 371 -0.09 -19.29 13.61
N GLU A 372 -0.77 -18.75 14.63
CA GLU A 372 -0.38 -18.86 16.02
C GLU A 372 -1.59 -19.21 16.88
N LEU A 373 -1.34 -19.94 17.98
CA LEU A 373 -2.29 -20.07 19.08
C LEU A 373 -1.75 -19.26 20.26
N LYS A 374 -2.54 -18.32 20.76
CA LYS A 374 -2.17 -17.42 21.86
C LYS A 374 -3.20 -17.48 22.97
N ASN A 375 -2.77 -17.21 24.19
CA ASN A 375 -3.67 -16.92 25.29
C ASN A 375 -3.98 -15.42 25.26
N MET A 376 -5.25 -15.08 25.11
CA MET A 376 -5.73 -13.70 25.06
C MET A 376 -6.68 -13.45 26.23
N GLU A 377 -6.58 -12.27 26.82
CA GLU A 377 -7.42 -11.86 27.93
C GLU A 377 -8.84 -11.55 27.45
N ASP A 378 -9.81 -12.27 27.98
CA ASP A 378 -11.22 -12.04 27.80
C ASP A 378 -11.73 -11.08 28.88
N ARG A 379 -11.65 -9.77 28.58
CA ARG A 379 -12.03 -8.69 29.51
C ARG A 379 -13.37 -8.88 30.22
N PRO A 380 -14.46 -9.34 29.56
CA PRO A 380 -15.74 -9.58 30.23
C PRO A 380 -15.68 -10.63 31.34
N THR A 381 -14.85 -11.67 31.18
CA THR A 381 -14.71 -12.76 32.16
C THR A 381 -13.44 -12.65 33.00
N ASN A 382 -12.60 -11.66 32.71
CA ASN A 382 -11.27 -11.46 33.30
C ASN A 382 -10.43 -12.76 33.32
N SER A 383 -10.57 -13.57 32.26
CA SER A 383 -9.94 -14.88 32.12
C SER A 383 -9.11 -14.95 30.84
N PHE A 384 -8.09 -15.81 30.81
CA PHE A 384 -7.34 -16.05 29.58
C PHE A 384 -8.02 -17.16 28.79
N LYS A 385 -8.44 -16.85 27.57
CA LYS A 385 -8.96 -17.81 26.60
C LYS A 385 -7.95 -18.05 25.50
N ARG A 386 -8.03 -19.23 24.90
CA ARG A 386 -7.22 -19.55 23.73
C ARG A 386 -7.80 -18.86 22.51
N ALA A 387 -6.93 -18.32 21.69
CA ALA A 387 -7.28 -17.65 20.45
C ALA A 387 -6.37 -18.15 19.33
N ILE A 388 -6.96 -18.38 18.16
CA ILE A 388 -6.21 -18.50 16.93
C ILE A 388 -5.91 -17.09 16.41
N SER A 389 -4.67 -16.88 15.98
CA SER A 389 -4.26 -15.67 15.30
C SER A 389 -3.65 -16.03 13.95
N VAL A 390 -4.13 -15.38 12.90
CA VAL A 390 -3.59 -15.49 11.55
C VAL A 390 -3.11 -14.11 11.13
N THR A 391 -1.81 -13.99 10.87
CA THR A 391 -1.20 -12.75 10.36
C THR A 391 -0.81 -12.95 8.91
N ARG A 392 -1.25 -12.01 8.06
CA ARG A 392 -0.83 -11.89 6.67
C ARG A 392 0.09 -10.69 6.50
N TRP A 393 1.21 -10.87 5.81
CA TRP A 393 1.98 -9.77 5.22
C TRP A 393 1.83 -9.84 3.69
N CYS A 394 1.57 -8.72 3.01
CA CYS A 394 1.64 -8.62 1.54
C CYS A 394 2.45 -7.38 1.14
N ASP A 395 3.23 -7.50 0.06
CA ASP A 395 3.77 -6.35 -0.67
C ASP A 395 2.74 -5.92 -1.72
N LEU A 396 2.26 -4.68 -1.65
CA LEU A 396 1.26 -4.13 -2.58
C LEU A 396 1.90 -3.37 -3.75
N GLY A 397 3.23 -3.36 -3.85
CA GLY A 397 3.98 -2.70 -4.92
C GLY A 397 4.23 -1.20 -4.67
N ASP A 398 4.70 -0.52 -5.71
CA ASP A 398 5.13 0.88 -5.69
C ASP A 398 3.99 1.93 -5.64
N GLY A 399 2.74 1.45 -5.76
CA GLY A 399 1.54 2.28 -5.81
C GLY A 399 1.45 3.23 -7.00
N LEU A 400 2.17 2.98 -8.09
CA LEU A 400 2.08 3.77 -9.33
C LEU A 400 0.86 3.38 -10.15
N THR A 401 0.60 2.09 -10.31
CA THR A 401 -0.52 1.59 -11.11
C THR A 401 -1.09 0.30 -10.52
N PRO A 402 -2.42 0.08 -10.61
CA PRO A 402 -3.01 -1.21 -10.24
C PRO A 402 -2.54 -2.35 -11.16
N MET A 403 -1.93 -2.05 -12.31
CA MET A 403 -1.31 -3.05 -13.19
C MET A 403 0.07 -3.50 -12.71
N SER A 404 0.58 -2.95 -11.60
CA SER A 404 1.87 -3.38 -11.04
C SER A 404 1.81 -4.88 -10.69
N PRO A 405 2.90 -5.64 -10.92
CA PRO A 405 2.86 -7.08 -10.74
C PRO A 405 2.41 -7.52 -9.35
N GLU A 406 2.88 -6.85 -8.31
CA GLU A 406 2.55 -7.14 -6.91
C GLU A 406 1.06 -6.93 -6.61
N TRP A 407 0.52 -5.77 -7.02
CA TRP A 407 -0.89 -5.46 -6.81
C TRP A 407 -1.79 -6.41 -7.60
N ALA A 408 -1.55 -6.55 -8.90
CA ALA A 408 -2.34 -7.40 -9.77
C ALA A 408 -2.30 -8.86 -9.29
N ALA A 409 -1.14 -9.36 -8.83
CA ALA A 409 -1.01 -10.70 -8.25
C ALA A 409 -1.76 -10.85 -6.91
N CYS A 410 -1.66 -9.90 -5.97
CA CYS A 410 -2.40 -10.00 -4.70
C CYS A 410 -3.95 -9.99 -4.94
N ASN A 411 -4.41 -9.52 -6.12
CA ASN A 411 -5.82 -9.53 -6.57
C ASN A 411 -6.21 -10.68 -7.53
N GLY A 412 -5.27 -11.53 -7.97
CA GLY A 412 -5.54 -12.60 -8.93
C GLY A 412 -5.79 -12.11 -10.36
N GLU A 413 -5.40 -10.87 -10.66
CA GLU A 413 -5.55 -10.25 -11.99
C GLU A 413 -4.32 -10.52 -12.88
N LEU A 414 -3.21 -10.98 -12.29
CA LEU A 414 -1.98 -11.32 -13.01
C LEU A 414 -1.93 -12.82 -13.29
N GLY A 415 -1.73 -13.20 -14.56
CA GLY A 415 -1.73 -14.61 -14.96
C GLY A 415 -0.57 -15.45 -14.40
N LYS A 416 0.59 -14.84 -14.15
CA LYS A 416 1.74 -15.53 -13.53
C LYS A 416 2.60 -14.57 -12.74
N TYR A 417 2.84 -14.88 -11.47
CA TYR A 417 3.79 -14.21 -10.60
C TYR A 417 4.63 -15.29 -9.91
N ASP A 418 5.96 -15.16 -9.93
CA ASP A 418 6.84 -16.05 -9.17
C ASP A 418 7.26 -15.35 -7.88
N SER A 419 6.53 -15.62 -6.80
CA SER A 419 6.77 -15.01 -5.49
C SER A 419 8.12 -15.43 -4.89
N PHE A 420 8.58 -16.64 -5.15
CA PHE A 420 9.86 -17.12 -4.63
C PHE A 420 11.04 -16.54 -5.42
N GLY A 421 10.90 -16.41 -6.75
CA GLY A 421 11.87 -15.73 -7.60
C GLY A 421 11.94 -14.22 -7.35
N ALA A 422 10.79 -13.53 -7.31
CA ALA A 422 10.71 -12.08 -7.19
C ALA A 422 11.22 -11.56 -5.84
N ILE A 423 10.81 -12.21 -4.74
CA ILE A 423 11.19 -11.79 -3.38
C ILE A 423 12.54 -12.40 -2.98
N GLY A 424 12.86 -13.59 -3.51
CA GLY A 424 14.03 -14.36 -3.17
C GLY A 424 13.99 -14.90 -1.73
N GLY A 425 15.17 -15.06 -1.13
CA GLY A 425 15.34 -15.57 0.22
C GLY A 425 14.96 -14.60 1.35
N ARG A 426 14.56 -13.36 1.03
CA ARG A 426 14.09 -12.39 2.03
C ARG A 426 12.65 -12.68 2.40
N ALA A 427 12.29 -12.53 3.67
CA ALA A 427 10.91 -12.64 4.16
C ALA A 427 10.22 -11.28 4.08
N ILE A 428 8.99 -11.21 3.54
CA ILE A 428 8.18 -9.98 3.60
C ILE A 428 7.92 -9.62 5.06
N SER A 429 7.56 -10.62 5.87
CA SER A 429 7.39 -10.46 7.31
C SER A 429 8.64 -9.94 7.98
N GLY A 430 9.82 -10.48 7.62
CA GLY A 430 11.09 -10.03 8.18
C GLY A 430 11.41 -8.58 7.86
N MET A 431 11.21 -8.15 6.60
CA MET A 431 11.39 -6.76 6.19
C MET A 431 10.40 -5.83 6.92
N PHE A 432 9.13 -6.23 7.02
CA PHE A 432 8.10 -5.44 7.65
C PHE A 432 8.33 -5.29 9.16
N GLU A 433 8.55 -6.40 9.87
CA GLU A 433 8.70 -6.37 11.32
C GLU A 433 10.00 -5.64 11.73
N ALA A 434 11.08 -5.77 10.95
CA ALA A 434 12.32 -5.02 11.15
C ALA A 434 12.14 -3.50 10.99
N HIS A 435 11.15 -3.05 10.20
CA HIS A 435 10.83 -1.64 10.05
C HIS A 435 10.19 -1.05 11.32
N PHE A 436 9.41 -1.83 12.06
CA PHE A 436 8.75 -1.35 13.29
C PHE A 436 9.53 -1.67 14.57
N THR A 437 10.16 -2.83 14.63
CA THR A 437 10.85 -3.32 15.82
C THR A 437 12.18 -3.96 15.47
N LYS A 438 13.24 -3.64 16.22
CA LYS A 438 14.56 -4.26 16.02
C LYS A 438 14.66 -5.66 16.66
N GLU A 439 13.71 -6.02 17.52
CA GLU A 439 13.85 -7.16 18.44
C GLU A 439 12.91 -8.34 18.11
N HIS A 440 11.82 -8.14 17.39
CA HIS A 440 10.81 -9.19 17.15
C HIS A 440 10.60 -9.48 15.67
N ILE A 441 11.59 -10.14 15.05
CA ILE A 441 11.45 -10.69 13.70
C ILE A 441 11.01 -12.15 13.84
N PRO A 442 9.91 -12.60 13.19
CA PRO A 442 9.52 -14.00 13.17
C PRO A 442 10.63 -14.87 12.60
N GLY A 443 11.37 -15.58 13.47
CA GLY A 443 12.48 -16.47 13.07
C GLY A 443 12.02 -17.81 12.50
N GLN A 444 10.84 -17.87 11.89
CA GLN A 444 10.24 -19.11 11.42
C GLN A 444 10.64 -19.42 9.98
N ARG A 445 10.82 -20.71 9.69
CA ARG A 445 11.02 -21.19 8.32
C ARG A 445 9.80 -20.85 7.46
N ILE A 446 10.05 -20.36 6.24
CA ILE A 446 9.02 -20.11 5.23
C ILE A 446 8.93 -21.31 4.30
N LEU A 447 7.71 -21.82 4.12
CA LEU A 447 7.38 -22.91 3.21
C LEU A 447 6.42 -22.44 2.13
N ASN A 448 6.36 -23.16 1.02
CA ASN A 448 5.35 -22.94 -0.01
C ASN A 448 3.95 -23.25 0.56
N LEU A 449 2.99 -22.35 0.30
CA LEU A 449 1.58 -22.50 0.65
C LEU A 449 0.87 -23.53 -0.24
N ASN A 450 1.29 -23.63 -1.51
CA ASN A 450 0.77 -24.57 -2.49
C ASN A 450 1.92 -25.45 -3.03
N PRO A 451 2.41 -26.41 -2.21
CA PRO A 451 3.48 -27.32 -2.64
C PRO A 451 3.03 -28.33 -3.71
N ARG A 452 1.71 -28.55 -3.86
CA ARG A 452 1.13 -29.52 -4.81
C ARG A 452 0.73 -28.90 -6.14
N ALA A 453 0.88 -27.58 -6.30
CA ALA A 453 0.41 -26.82 -7.46
C ALA A 453 -1.08 -27.02 -7.76
N GLU A 454 -1.89 -27.16 -6.71
CA GLU A 454 -3.35 -27.27 -6.80
C GLU A 454 -3.95 -25.94 -7.29
N ARG A 455 -5.08 -26.01 -7.99
CA ARG A 455 -5.84 -24.84 -8.48
C ARG A 455 -7.31 -25.10 -8.24
N HIS A 456 -7.93 -24.30 -7.40
CA HIS A 456 -9.33 -24.48 -7.01
C HIS A 456 -10.16 -23.30 -7.50
N SER A 457 -11.15 -23.59 -8.36
CA SER A 457 -12.14 -22.59 -8.78
C SER A 457 -13.18 -22.35 -7.68
N HIS A 458 -13.91 -21.25 -7.79
CA HIS A 458 -15.06 -20.97 -6.91
C HIS A 458 -16.10 -22.10 -6.92
N ASP A 459 -16.25 -22.76 -8.06
CA ASP A 459 -17.25 -23.80 -8.30
C ASP A 459 -16.82 -25.21 -7.87
N ASP A 460 -15.62 -25.38 -7.31
CA ASP A 460 -15.17 -26.68 -6.84
C ASP A 460 -15.79 -26.98 -5.45
N PRO A 461 -16.67 -27.99 -5.29
CA PRO A 461 -17.26 -28.28 -3.98
C PRO A 461 -16.25 -28.90 -2.99
N ASN A 462 -15.05 -29.27 -3.43
CA ASN A 462 -14.07 -29.98 -2.61
C ASN A 462 -12.99 -29.08 -2.00
N TRP A 463 -13.01 -27.76 -2.23
CA TRP A 463 -11.98 -26.88 -1.68
C TRP A 463 -12.14 -26.56 -0.18
N TYR A 464 -13.30 -26.84 0.44
CA TYR A 464 -13.68 -26.34 1.79
C TYR A 464 -13.71 -27.33 2.98
#